data_AF-A0A1Q9P445-F1
#
_entry.id   AF-A0A1Q9P445-F1
#
_cell.length_a   1.000
_cell.length_b   1.000
_cell.length_c   1.000
_cell.angle_alpha   90.00
_cell.angle_beta   90.00
_cell.angle_gamma   90.00
#
_symmetry.space_group_name_H-M   'P 1'
#
loop_
_entity.id
_entity.type
_entity.pdbx_description
1 polymer ?
#
loop_
_entity_poly.entity_id
_entity_poly.type
_entity_poly.pdbx_seq_one_letter_code
_entity_poly.pdbx_strand_id
1 'polypeptide(L)'
;QMTAGGWMYIGPQGIVHGTYITLLNAGRMYLGIPDDGDLSGKVFLTSGLGGMSGAQAKAVEIAGGIGIIAEVDKSRIETRNEQGWLSKYSADLDEIFQWVEEYRVTGEPVSIGYIGNVVDLWDYTVRNDIKIELASDQTSCHDVYGGGYTPQGVTFEEGRDLLRTDRERFNELVNESLRKQFELIETMTKRGTHFWDYGNSFMKAVFDAGAKRIARNGETTSDGFIFPSYVEDIMGPICFDYGYGPFRWVCLSGKHEDLVTTDNMAMSRINPERRGQDRDNYIWIRDAEKNALVVGSQARILYADAPGRVDIALAFNKMVREKKVGPIMLGRDHHDTGGTDSPFRETANIRDGSNVMSDMAHQAWAGDAARGMTLCVLSNGGGVGTGKAINGGFGLVLDGSERVDKIIRSALDWDVMGGVARRAWARNDHAIETVIEWNERLGNRGQISLPYIPKKGLVEKLVEKTLDKV
;
A
#
# COMPACT_ATOMS: atom_id res chain seq x y z
N GLN A 1 4.09 -13.24 7.85
CA GLN A 1 3.23 -12.04 7.64
C GLN A 1 3.80 -10.90 8.49
N MET A 2 3.24 -9.69 8.41
CA MET A 2 3.64 -8.50 9.15
C MET A 2 2.99 -8.47 10.55
N THR A 3 1.71 -8.13 10.64
CA THR A 3 1.05 -7.82 11.93
C THR A 3 0.55 -9.04 12.70
N ALA A 4 0.53 -10.23 12.07
CA ALA A 4 0.07 -11.46 12.71
C ALA A 4 0.97 -11.88 13.88
N GLY A 5 2.28 -12.01 13.64
CA GLY A 5 3.27 -12.33 14.69
C GLY A 5 3.63 -11.13 15.56
N GLY A 6 3.39 -9.90 15.06
CA GLY A 6 3.56 -8.65 15.80
C GLY A 6 2.39 -8.28 16.73
N TRP A 7 1.33 -9.10 16.75
CA TRP A 7 0.11 -8.89 17.55
C TRP A 7 -0.52 -7.50 17.39
N MET A 8 -0.46 -6.93 16.18
CA MET A 8 -0.97 -5.58 15.87
C MET A 8 -1.91 -5.57 14.66
N TYR A 9 -2.60 -6.68 14.42
CA TYR A 9 -3.65 -6.77 13.41
C TYR A 9 -4.96 -6.17 13.96
N ILE A 10 -5.55 -5.23 13.23
CA ILE A 10 -6.73 -4.45 13.67
C ILE A 10 -7.93 -4.62 12.72
N GLY A 11 -7.98 -5.76 12.05
CA GLY A 11 -8.96 -6.02 11.01
C GLY A 11 -8.63 -5.31 9.69
N PRO A 12 -9.61 -5.18 8.80
CA PRO A 12 -9.40 -4.79 7.41
C PRO A 12 -9.21 -3.29 7.19
N GLN A 13 -9.53 -2.45 8.18
CA GLN A 13 -9.38 -1.00 8.10
C GLN A 13 -7.96 -0.56 7.70
N GLY A 14 -6.94 -1.33 8.08
CA GLY A 14 -5.55 -1.07 7.71
C GLY A 14 -5.33 -1.10 6.20
N ILE A 15 -5.96 -2.05 5.52
CA ILE A 15 -5.83 -2.23 4.08
C ILE A 15 -6.75 -1.27 3.34
N VAL A 16 -7.97 -1.03 3.85
CA VAL A 16 -8.87 0.00 3.27
C VAL A 16 -8.19 1.36 3.25
N HIS A 17 -7.56 1.77 4.36
CA HIS A 17 -6.81 3.02 4.44
C HIS A 17 -5.63 3.07 3.47
N GLY A 18 -4.78 2.04 3.46
CA GLY A 18 -3.64 1.98 2.54
C GLY A 18 -4.05 2.06 1.08
N THR A 19 -5.15 1.41 0.70
CA THR A 19 -5.69 1.49 -0.67
C THR A 19 -6.32 2.82 -0.99
N TYR A 20 -7.03 3.43 -0.05
CA TYR A 20 -7.56 4.78 -0.19
C TYR A 20 -6.44 5.80 -0.49
N ILE A 21 -5.35 5.77 0.31
CA ILE A 21 -4.19 6.64 0.10
C ILE A 21 -3.51 6.35 -1.25
N THR A 22 -3.36 5.07 -1.62
CA THR A 22 -2.75 4.70 -2.91
C THR A 22 -3.55 5.28 -4.08
N LEU A 23 -4.88 5.15 -4.04
CA LEU A 23 -5.78 5.61 -5.10
C LEU A 23 -5.78 7.14 -5.26
N LEU A 24 -5.86 7.89 -4.16
CA LEU A 24 -5.79 9.35 -4.23
C LEU A 24 -4.46 9.85 -4.80
N ASN A 25 -3.35 9.26 -4.35
CA ASN A 25 -2.04 9.66 -4.84
C ASN A 25 -1.79 9.22 -6.29
N ALA A 26 -2.31 8.06 -6.73
CA ALA A 26 -2.33 7.69 -8.14
C ALA A 26 -3.13 8.72 -8.98
N GLY A 27 -4.28 9.16 -8.48
CA GLY A 27 -5.07 10.21 -9.11
C GLY A 27 -4.31 11.52 -9.30
N ARG A 28 -3.60 11.97 -8.26
CA ARG A 28 -2.76 13.19 -8.32
C ARG A 28 -1.62 13.05 -9.30
N MET A 29 -0.86 11.96 -9.20
CA MET A 29 0.32 11.73 -10.02
C MET A 29 0.01 11.55 -11.51
N TYR A 30 -0.96 10.68 -11.79
CA TYR A 30 -1.17 10.18 -13.14
C TYR A 30 -2.28 10.93 -13.87
N LEU A 31 -3.28 11.43 -13.16
CA LEU A 31 -4.41 12.14 -13.75
C LEU A 31 -4.36 13.66 -13.52
N GLY A 32 -3.37 14.16 -12.78
CA GLY A 32 -3.23 15.58 -12.45
C GLY A 32 -4.36 16.11 -11.57
N ILE A 33 -4.99 15.25 -10.77
CA ILE A 33 -6.01 15.67 -9.81
C ILE A 33 -5.35 16.58 -8.76
N PRO A 34 -5.95 17.72 -8.41
CA PRO A 34 -5.44 18.61 -7.37
C PRO A 34 -5.28 17.91 -6.01
N ASP A 35 -4.40 18.44 -5.15
CA ASP A 35 -4.20 17.92 -3.78
C ASP A 35 -5.51 17.89 -2.96
N ASP A 36 -6.42 18.82 -3.25
CA ASP A 36 -7.71 18.97 -2.61
C ASP A 36 -8.87 18.21 -3.26
N GLY A 37 -8.63 17.54 -4.39
CA GLY A 37 -9.60 16.76 -5.14
C GLY A 37 -9.63 15.27 -4.78
N ASP A 38 -10.57 14.56 -5.40
CA ASP A 38 -10.81 13.12 -5.25
C ASP A 38 -10.95 12.43 -6.62
N LEU A 39 -11.35 11.16 -6.64
CA LEU A 39 -11.50 10.37 -7.86
C LEU A 39 -12.89 10.49 -8.53
N SER A 40 -13.69 11.52 -8.23
CA SER A 40 -15.02 11.69 -8.85
C SER A 40 -14.99 11.53 -10.38
N GLY A 41 -15.82 10.62 -10.86
CA GLY A 41 -15.96 10.28 -12.29
C GLY A 41 -14.76 9.54 -12.91
N LYS A 42 -13.77 9.11 -12.13
CA LYS A 42 -12.62 8.30 -12.59
C LYS A 42 -12.85 6.83 -12.31
N VAL A 43 -12.47 5.98 -13.28
CA VAL A 43 -12.60 4.53 -13.17
C VAL A 43 -11.29 3.90 -12.73
N PHE A 44 -11.39 3.04 -11.72
CA PHE A 44 -10.36 2.14 -11.24
C PHE A 44 -10.77 0.68 -11.51
N LEU A 45 -10.05 -0.01 -12.39
CA LEU A 45 -10.27 -1.41 -12.72
C LEU A 45 -9.26 -2.29 -11.97
N THR A 46 -9.75 -3.27 -11.22
CA THR A 46 -8.90 -4.22 -10.49
C THR A 46 -9.54 -5.60 -10.37
N SER A 47 -8.92 -6.49 -9.60
CA SER A 47 -9.30 -7.88 -9.42
C SER A 47 -9.13 -8.36 -7.98
N GLY A 48 -9.92 -9.38 -7.66
CA GLY A 48 -9.94 -10.07 -6.38
C GLY A 48 -10.78 -9.36 -5.33
N LEU A 49 -11.71 -10.10 -4.72
CA LEU A 49 -12.49 -9.68 -3.55
C LEU A 49 -12.26 -10.65 -2.39
N GLY A 50 -11.02 -11.12 -2.21
CA GLY A 50 -10.57 -11.93 -1.09
C GLY A 50 -10.46 -11.14 0.23
N GLY A 51 -9.77 -11.72 1.22
CA GLY A 51 -9.65 -11.12 2.56
C GLY A 51 -9.02 -9.71 2.56
N MET A 52 -7.92 -9.54 1.82
CA MET A 52 -7.24 -8.25 1.67
C MET A 52 -7.78 -7.44 0.49
N SER A 53 -7.93 -8.08 -0.67
CA SER A 53 -8.32 -7.40 -1.90
C SER A 53 -9.78 -6.93 -1.92
N GLY A 54 -10.64 -7.48 -1.06
CA GLY A 54 -11.99 -6.96 -0.82
C GLY A 54 -12.03 -5.51 -0.32
N ALA A 55 -10.96 -5.04 0.32
CA ALA A 55 -10.84 -3.67 0.78
C ALA A 55 -10.81 -2.64 -0.37
N GLN A 56 -10.45 -3.06 -1.59
CA GLN A 56 -10.40 -2.18 -2.76
C GLN A 56 -11.77 -1.57 -3.08
N ALA A 57 -12.84 -2.35 -2.94
CA ALA A 57 -14.22 -1.89 -3.17
C ALA A 57 -14.62 -0.76 -2.21
N LYS A 58 -14.26 -0.88 -0.93
CA LYS A 58 -14.54 0.19 0.03
C LYS A 58 -13.62 1.39 -0.14
N ALA A 59 -12.34 1.15 -0.44
CA ALA A 59 -11.35 2.20 -0.60
C ALA A 59 -11.64 3.12 -1.78
N VAL A 60 -12.05 2.57 -2.93
CA VAL A 60 -12.38 3.37 -4.13
C VAL A 60 -13.60 4.26 -3.90
N GLU A 61 -14.62 3.78 -3.18
CA GLU A 61 -15.77 4.62 -2.82
C GLU A 61 -15.39 5.74 -1.86
N ILE A 62 -14.56 5.46 -0.83
CA ILE A 62 -14.07 6.48 0.09
C ILE A 62 -13.20 7.51 -0.66
N ALA A 63 -12.47 7.08 -1.69
CA ALA A 63 -11.69 7.95 -2.57
C ALA A 63 -12.55 8.72 -3.60
N GLY A 64 -13.88 8.57 -3.61
CA GLY A 64 -14.78 9.26 -4.54
C GLY A 64 -14.87 8.63 -5.93
N GLY A 65 -14.26 7.47 -6.16
CA GLY A 65 -14.11 6.87 -7.49
C GLY A 65 -15.15 5.82 -7.88
N ILE A 66 -15.04 5.35 -9.12
CA ILE A 66 -15.81 4.25 -9.70
C ILE A 66 -14.90 3.02 -9.75
N GLY A 67 -15.16 2.02 -8.91
CA GLY A 67 -14.40 0.77 -8.88
C GLY A 67 -15.08 -0.34 -9.66
N ILE A 68 -14.34 -1.00 -10.55
CA ILE A 68 -14.77 -2.26 -11.19
C ILE A 68 -13.83 -3.36 -10.72
N ILE A 69 -14.36 -4.35 -9.99
CA ILE A 69 -13.55 -5.40 -9.36
C ILE A 69 -14.01 -6.78 -9.84
N ALA A 70 -13.17 -7.45 -10.63
CA ALA A 70 -13.43 -8.81 -11.08
C ALA A 70 -13.16 -9.85 -9.98
N GLU A 71 -14.08 -10.77 -9.79
CA GLU A 71 -13.92 -11.91 -8.88
C GLU A 71 -14.66 -13.13 -9.44
N VAL A 72 -13.97 -14.27 -9.46
CA VAL A 72 -14.47 -15.53 -10.00
C VAL A 72 -15.27 -16.33 -8.98
N ASP A 73 -14.94 -16.19 -7.70
CA ASP A 73 -15.65 -16.85 -6.59
C ASP A 73 -16.83 -15.97 -6.14
N LYS A 74 -18.03 -16.30 -6.62
CA LYS A 74 -19.27 -15.54 -6.32
C LYS A 74 -19.50 -15.38 -4.81
N SER A 75 -19.11 -16.35 -3.99
CA SER A 75 -19.29 -16.27 -2.54
C SER A 75 -18.52 -15.10 -1.93
N ARG A 76 -17.38 -14.70 -2.54
CA ARG A 76 -16.59 -13.55 -2.10
C ARG A 76 -17.29 -12.24 -2.40
N ILE A 77 -17.89 -12.11 -3.58
CA ILE A 77 -18.70 -10.95 -3.98
C ILE A 77 -19.86 -10.77 -3.01
N GLU A 78 -20.65 -11.83 -2.80
CA GLU A 78 -21.80 -11.82 -1.90
C GLU A 78 -21.39 -11.41 -0.47
N THR A 79 -20.30 -11.98 0.05
CA THR A 79 -19.75 -11.59 1.36
C THR A 79 -19.42 -10.08 1.45
N ARG A 80 -18.84 -9.47 0.41
CA ARG A 80 -18.44 -8.04 0.46
C ARG A 80 -19.65 -7.12 0.30
N ASN A 81 -20.66 -7.56 -0.45
CA ASN A 81 -21.92 -6.84 -0.55
C ASN A 81 -22.68 -6.87 0.78
N GLU A 82 -22.79 -8.02 1.43
CA GLU A 82 -23.40 -8.15 2.77
C GLU A 82 -22.69 -7.31 3.83
N GLN A 83 -21.37 -7.14 3.71
CA GLN A 83 -20.56 -6.27 4.57
C GLN A 83 -20.75 -4.77 4.29
N GLY A 84 -21.46 -4.39 3.22
CA GLY A 84 -21.58 -2.99 2.79
C GLY A 84 -20.28 -2.38 2.23
N TRP A 85 -19.38 -3.23 1.72
CA TRP A 85 -18.13 -2.82 1.09
C TRP A 85 -18.22 -2.76 -0.43
N LEU A 86 -19.12 -3.55 -1.00
CA LEU A 86 -19.39 -3.59 -2.43
C LEU A 86 -20.82 -3.12 -2.69
N SER A 87 -21.02 -2.09 -3.52
CA SER A 87 -22.33 -1.49 -3.73
C SER A 87 -23.21 -2.26 -4.72
N LYS A 88 -22.64 -2.66 -5.86
CA LYS A 88 -23.35 -3.35 -6.95
C LYS A 88 -22.53 -4.53 -7.42
N TYR A 89 -23.17 -5.52 -8.04
CA TYR A 89 -22.46 -6.56 -8.78
C TYR A 89 -23.34 -7.16 -9.87
N SER A 90 -22.69 -7.66 -10.92
CA SER A 90 -23.36 -8.38 -12.02
C SER A 90 -22.39 -9.36 -12.69
N ALA A 91 -22.94 -10.32 -13.43
CA ALA A 91 -22.20 -11.14 -14.38
C ALA A 91 -22.29 -10.58 -15.82
N ASP A 92 -23.15 -9.59 -16.05
CA ASP A 92 -23.34 -8.95 -17.35
C ASP A 92 -22.44 -7.71 -17.46
N LEU A 93 -21.50 -7.75 -18.40
CA LEU A 93 -20.58 -6.65 -18.64
C LEU A 93 -21.28 -5.44 -19.26
N ASP A 94 -22.33 -5.63 -20.07
CA ASP A 94 -23.07 -4.52 -20.66
C ASP A 94 -23.78 -3.70 -19.56
N GLU A 95 -24.39 -4.39 -18.58
CA GLU A 95 -24.99 -3.76 -17.40
C GLU A 95 -23.96 -3.02 -16.54
N ILE A 96 -22.80 -3.66 -16.29
CA ILE A 96 -21.71 -3.05 -15.51
C ILE A 96 -21.25 -1.74 -16.14
N PHE A 97 -20.99 -1.74 -17.45
CA PHE A 97 -20.52 -0.53 -18.12
C PHE A 97 -21.62 0.52 -18.32
N GLN A 98 -22.90 0.13 -18.35
CA GLN A 98 -24.00 1.08 -18.23
C GLN A 98 -23.96 1.83 -16.88
N TRP A 99 -23.73 1.13 -15.77
CA TRP A 99 -23.55 1.80 -14.47
C TRP A 99 -22.30 2.68 -14.47
N VAL A 100 -21.18 2.22 -15.03
CA VAL A 100 -19.95 3.03 -15.10
C VAL A 100 -20.23 4.38 -15.76
N GLU A 101 -20.92 4.40 -16.90
CA GLU A 101 -21.27 5.66 -17.58
C GLU A 101 -22.25 6.53 -16.78
N GLU A 102 -23.23 5.93 -16.10
CA GLU A 102 -24.12 6.65 -15.18
C GLU A 102 -23.34 7.39 -14.08
N TYR A 103 -22.44 6.67 -13.39
CA TYR A 103 -21.66 7.24 -12.29
C TYR A 103 -20.55 8.18 -12.77
N ARG A 104 -20.05 8.03 -14.01
CA ARG A 104 -19.16 9.02 -14.63
C ARG A 104 -19.87 10.37 -14.81
N VAL A 105 -21.15 10.35 -15.17
CA VAL A 105 -21.96 11.57 -15.36
C VAL A 105 -22.34 12.21 -14.03
N THR A 106 -22.74 11.41 -13.04
CA THR A 106 -23.16 11.94 -11.73
C THR A 106 -21.99 12.38 -10.87
N GLY A 107 -20.81 11.76 -11.04
CA GLY A 107 -19.63 11.98 -10.21
C GLY A 107 -19.70 11.29 -8.84
N GLU A 108 -20.78 10.55 -8.57
CA GLU A 108 -20.96 9.80 -7.32
C GLU A 108 -20.03 8.57 -7.28
N PRO A 109 -19.51 8.19 -6.10
CA PRO A 109 -18.71 7.00 -5.95
C PRO A 109 -19.54 5.72 -6.06
N VAL A 110 -18.96 4.66 -6.62
CA VAL A 110 -19.57 3.33 -6.62
C VAL A 110 -18.50 2.23 -6.72
N SER A 111 -18.71 1.12 -6.02
CA SER A 111 -17.97 -0.12 -6.24
C SER A 111 -18.86 -1.19 -6.90
N ILE A 112 -18.37 -1.75 -8.01
CA ILE A 112 -19.07 -2.68 -8.88
C ILE A 112 -18.28 -3.97 -8.97
N GLY A 113 -18.87 -5.08 -8.53
CA GLY A 113 -18.28 -6.42 -8.65
C GLY A 113 -18.66 -7.06 -9.97
N TYR A 114 -17.66 -7.54 -10.72
CA TYR A 114 -17.90 -8.41 -11.87
C TYR A 114 -17.76 -9.87 -11.45
N ILE A 115 -18.84 -10.64 -11.56
CA ILE A 115 -18.83 -12.10 -11.35
C ILE A 115 -18.23 -12.74 -12.60
N GLY A 116 -16.91 -12.91 -12.61
CA GLY A 116 -16.20 -13.46 -13.76
C GLY A 116 -14.69 -13.27 -13.69
N ASN A 117 -14.00 -13.70 -14.75
CA ASN A 117 -12.55 -13.65 -14.79
C ASN A 117 -12.07 -12.23 -15.18
N VAL A 118 -11.05 -11.72 -14.50
CA VAL A 118 -10.45 -10.41 -14.82
C VAL A 118 -9.97 -10.33 -16.27
N VAL A 119 -9.57 -11.45 -16.87
CA VAL A 119 -9.14 -11.48 -18.28
C VAL A 119 -10.32 -11.21 -19.22
N ASP A 120 -11.53 -11.68 -18.90
CA ASP A 120 -12.74 -11.39 -19.68
C ASP A 120 -13.14 -9.92 -19.57
N LEU A 121 -13.01 -9.33 -18.37
CA LEU A 121 -13.24 -7.91 -18.13
C LEU A 121 -12.27 -7.05 -18.96
N TRP A 122 -10.97 -7.37 -18.92
CA TRP A 122 -9.96 -6.68 -19.73
C TRP A 122 -10.23 -6.83 -21.22
N ASP A 123 -10.55 -8.03 -21.69
CA ASP A 123 -10.81 -8.31 -23.10
C ASP A 123 -12.04 -7.51 -23.59
N TYR A 124 -13.09 -7.40 -22.76
CA TYR A 124 -14.25 -6.56 -23.04
C TYR A 124 -13.89 -5.07 -23.13
N THR A 125 -13.10 -4.53 -22.18
CA THR A 125 -12.68 -3.11 -22.24
C THR A 125 -11.88 -2.80 -23.50
N VAL A 126 -10.99 -3.71 -23.91
CA VAL A 126 -10.16 -3.56 -25.12
C VAL A 126 -11.02 -3.60 -26.39
N ARG A 127 -11.96 -4.56 -26.48
CA ARG A 127 -12.84 -4.73 -27.65
C ARG A 127 -13.80 -3.57 -27.87
N ASN A 128 -14.32 -3.00 -26.78
CA ASN A 128 -15.32 -1.92 -26.83
C ASN A 128 -14.69 -0.52 -26.71
N ASP A 129 -13.36 -0.42 -26.69
CA ASP A 129 -12.61 0.85 -26.55
C ASP A 129 -13.05 1.70 -25.34
N ILE A 130 -13.28 1.02 -24.22
CA ILE A 130 -13.76 1.65 -23.00
C ILE A 130 -12.59 2.31 -22.28
N LYS A 131 -12.73 3.59 -21.95
CA LYS A 131 -11.72 4.33 -21.22
C LYS A 131 -11.63 3.85 -19.77
N ILE A 132 -10.42 3.49 -19.34
CA ILE A 132 -10.07 3.17 -17.94
C ILE A 132 -8.89 4.06 -17.54
N GLU A 133 -9.06 4.90 -16.52
CA GLU A 133 -8.00 5.81 -16.08
C GLU A 133 -6.92 5.10 -15.27
N LEU A 134 -7.33 4.37 -14.23
CA LEU A 134 -6.45 3.71 -13.27
C LEU A 134 -6.72 2.20 -13.27
N ALA A 135 -5.68 1.40 -13.11
CA ALA A 135 -5.84 -0.04 -13.00
C ALA A 135 -4.76 -0.73 -12.16
N SER A 136 -5.12 -1.88 -11.61
CA SER A 136 -4.20 -2.72 -10.82
C SER A 136 -4.67 -4.18 -10.86
N ASP A 137 -3.95 -5.06 -10.17
CA ASP A 137 -4.36 -6.44 -9.90
C ASP A 137 -4.07 -6.80 -8.44
N GLN A 138 -5.00 -7.50 -7.78
CA GLN A 138 -4.79 -8.01 -6.43
C GLN A 138 -5.27 -9.47 -6.27
N THR A 139 -5.24 -10.24 -7.36
CA THR A 139 -5.35 -11.71 -7.30
C THR A 139 -4.22 -12.31 -6.46
N SER A 140 -4.31 -13.58 -6.06
CA SER A 140 -3.29 -14.20 -5.19
C SER A 140 -2.14 -14.80 -5.99
N CYS A 141 -1.49 -14.02 -6.86
CA CYS A 141 -0.36 -14.48 -7.69
C CYS A 141 0.89 -14.92 -6.90
N HIS A 142 0.97 -14.63 -5.60
CA HIS A 142 2.01 -15.18 -4.72
C HIS A 142 1.91 -16.70 -4.54
N ASP A 143 0.73 -17.28 -4.80
CA ASP A 143 0.47 -18.73 -4.88
C ASP A 143 -0.35 -19.06 -6.14
N VAL A 144 0.12 -18.56 -7.28
CA VAL A 144 -0.59 -18.64 -8.57
C VAL A 144 -1.03 -20.07 -8.91
N TYR A 145 -0.10 -21.03 -8.80
CA TYR A 145 -0.38 -22.43 -9.15
C TYR A 145 -1.12 -23.19 -8.04
N GLY A 146 -1.12 -22.71 -6.79
CA GLY A 146 -1.88 -23.30 -5.68
C GLY A 146 -3.38 -22.98 -5.71
N GLY A 147 -3.86 -22.31 -6.76
CA GLY A 147 -5.24 -21.85 -6.88
C GLY A 147 -5.43 -20.41 -6.40
N GLY A 148 -4.36 -19.63 -6.22
CA GLY A 148 -4.47 -18.18 -6.02
C GLY A 148 -4.92 -17.41 -7.26
N TYR A 149 -4.85 -18.04 -8.44
CA TYR A 149 -5.31 -17.51 -9.72
C TYR A 149 -6.13 -18.58 -10.45
N THR A 150 -7.36 -18.26 -10.85
CA THR A 150 -8.20 -19.16 -11.65
C THR A 150 -8.03 -18.81 -13.14
N PRO A 151 -7.67 -19.77 -14.00
CA PRO A 151 -7.47 -19.48 -15.42
C PRO A 151 -8.76 -19.04 -16.12
N GLN A 152 -8.62 -18.23 -17.18
CA GLN A 152 -9.71 -17.85 -18.07
C GLN A 152 -10.27 -19.08 -18.80
N GLY A 153 -11.56 -19.07 -19.12
CA GLY A 153 -12.22 -20.11 -19.89
C GLY A 153 -12.69 -21.33 -19.07
N VAL A 154 -12.51 -21.29 -17.76
CA VAL A 154 -13.12 -22.25 -16.81
C VAL A 154 -13.83 -21.48 -15.70
N THR A 155 -14.89 -22.07 -15.17
CA THR A 155 -15.55 -21.58 -13.94
C THR A 155 -14.65 -21.74 -12.72
N PHE A 156 -15.02 -21.10 -11.60
CA PHE A 156 -14.27 -21.23 -10.36
C PHE A 156 -14.20 -22.69 -9.88
N GLU A 157 -15.34 -23.38 -9.90
CA GLU A 157 -15.49 -24.78 -9.50
C GLU A 157 -14.68 -25.71 -10.40
N GLU A 158 -14.78 -25.56 -11.74
CA GLU A 158 -13.99 -26.34 -12.69
C GLU A 158 -12.49 -26.09 -12.51
N GLY A 159 -12.08 -24.85 -12.23
CA GLY A 159 -10.70 -24.52 -11.92
C GLY A 159 -10.20 -25.21 -10.64
N ARG A 160 -11.04 -25.30 -9.60
CA ARG A 160 -10.72 -26.06 -8.38
C ARG A 160 -10.65 -27.57 -8.63
N ASP A 161 -11.51 -28.09 -9.49
CA ASP A 161 -11.50 -29.51 -9.85
C ASP A 161 -10.26 -29.87 -10.66
N LEU A 162 -9.92 -29.09 -11.69
CA LEU A 162 -8.69 -29.24 -12.47
C LEU A 162 -7.45 -29.20 -11.59
N LEU A 163 -7.40 -28.30 -10.61
CA LEU A 163 -6.28 -28.21 -9.66
C LEU A 163 -6.01 -29.54 -8.92
N ARG A 164 -7.07 -30.31 -8.67
CA ARG A 164 -7.05 -31.60 -7.95
C ARG A 164 -6.84 -32.78 -8.89
N THR A 165 -7.42 -32.76 -10.08
CA THR A 165 -7.47 -33.92 -10.99
C THR A 165 -6.41 -33.88 -12.09
N ASP A 166 -6.02 -32.70 -12.56
CA ASP A 166 -5.05 -32.51 -13.65
C ASP A 166 -4.25 -31.20 -13.44
N ARG A 167 -3.25 -31.30 -12.56
CA ARG A 167 -2.40 -30.18 -12.17
C ARG A 167 -1.57 -29.62 -13.32
N GLU A 168 -1.13 -30.47 -14.25
CA GLU A 168 -0.36 -30.03 -15.41
C GLU A 168 -1.23 -29.15 -16.31
N ARG A 169 -2.44 -29.61 -16.64
CA ARG A 169 -3.38 -28.82 -17.44
C ARG A 169 -3.78 -27.53 -16.75
N PHE A 170 -4.01 -27.54 -15.44
CA PHE A 170 -4.27 -26.32 -14.68
C PHE A 170 -3.13 -25.29 -14.82
N ASN A 171 -1.88 -25.73 -14.67
CA ASN A 171 -0.72 -24.84 -14.79
C ASN A 171 -0.56 -24.27 -16.20
N GLU A 172 -0.82 -25.07 -17.24
CA GLU A 172 -0.81 -24.60 -18.63
C GLU A 172 -1.82 -23.48 -18.86
N LEU A 173 -3.08 -23.69 -18.45
CA LEU A 173 -4.15 -22.72 -18.58
C LEU A 173 -3.88 -21.43 -17.79
N VAL A 174 -3.30 -21.55 -16.59
CA VAL A 174 -2.86 -20.39 -15.80
C VAL A 174 -1.83 -19.57 -16.56
N ASN A 175 -0.82 -20.23 -17.15
CA ASN A 175 0.21 -19.56 -17.93
C ASN A 175 -0.36 -18.87 -19.17
N GLU A 176 -1.29 -19.52 -19.88
CA GLU A 176 -2.00 -18.91 -21.01
C GLU A 176 -2.78 -17.65 -20.58
N SER A 177 -3.52 -17.75 -19.48
CA SER A 177 -4.34 -16.66 -18.94
C SER A 177 -3.50 -15.45 -18.50
N LEU A 178 -2.38 -15.68 -17.81
CA LEU A 178 -1.47 -14.62 -17.38
C LEU A 178 -0.85 -13.87 -18.57
N ARG A 179 -0.43 -14.60 -19.61
CA ARG A 179 0.10 -14.00 -20.84
C ARG A 179 -0.97 -13.14 -21.51
N LYS A 180 -2.20 -13.64 -21.62
CA LYS A 180 -3.33 -12.91 -22.21
C LYS A 180 -3.71 -11.68 -21.39
N GLN A 181 -3.79 -11.79 -20.07
CA GLN A 181 -4.06 -10.65 -19.17
C GLN A 181 -3.04 -9.53 -19.39
N PHE A 182 -1.75 -9.89 -19.44
CA PHE A 182 -0.67 -8.94 -19.67
C PHE A 182 -0.77 -8.24 -21.04
N GLU A 183 -1.04 -8.97 -22.11
CA GLU A 183 -1.23 -8.39 -23.45
C GLU A 183 -2.38 -7.37 -23.49
N LEU A 184 -3.48 -7.66 -22.79
CA LEU A 184 -4.62 -6.76 -22.70
C LEU A 184 -4.29 -5.52 -21.87
N ILE A 185 -3.61 -5.68 -20.72
CA ILE A 185 -3.14 -4.56 -19.90
C ILE A 185 -2.25 -3.63 -20.71
N GLU A 186 -1.27 -4.15 -21.46
CA GLU A 186 -0.43 -3.29 -22.30
C GLU A 186 -1.18 -2.60 -23.43
N THR A 187 -2.21 -3.25 -23.96
CA THR A 187 -3.06 -2.59 -24.95
C THR A 187 -3.76 -1.39 -24.32
N MET A 188 -4.26 -1.54 -23.09
CA MET A 188 -4.90 -0.47 -22.34
C MET A 188 -3.91 0.62 -21.88
N THR A 189 -2.69 0.26 -21.47
CA THR A 189 -1.68 1.27 -21.13
C THR A 189 -1.21 2.07 -22.34
N LYS A 190 -1.13 1.46 -23.53
CA LYS A 190 -0.93 2.19 -24.80
C LYS A 190 -2.09 3.14 -25.14
N ARG A 191 -3.29 2.87 -24.62
CA ARG A 191 -4.48 3.75 -24.73
C ARG A 191 -4.59 4.76 -23.59
N GLY A 192 -3.61 4.82 -22.70
CA GLY A 192 -3.52 5.82 -21.62
C GLY A 192 -3.99 5.36 -20.25
N THR A 193 -4.29 4.07 -20.05
CA THR A 193 -4.54 3.52 -18.70
C THR A 193 -3.25 3.48 -17.89
N HIS A 194 -3.29 3.96 -16.65
CA HIS A 194 -2.17 3.83 -15.72
C HIS A 194 -2.32 2.55 -14.89
N PHE A 195 -1.48 1.56 -15.18
CA PHE A 195 -1.44 0.28 -14.45
C PHE A 195 -0.26 0.23 -13.48
N TRP A 196 -0.48 -0.32 -12.29
CA TRP A 196 0.58 -0.64 -11.33
C TRP A 196 0.37 -2.01 -10.66
N ASP A 197 1.46 -2.60 -10.14
CA ASP A 197 1.39 -3.83 -9.35
C ASP A 197 1.08 -3.54 -7.88
N TYR A 198 0.13 -4.28 -7.29
CA TYR A 198 -0.32 -4.09 -5.91
C TYR A 198 0.43 -4.95 -4.87
N GLY A 199 1.63 -5.42 -5.22
CA GLY A 199 2.46 -6.24 -4.34
C GLY A 199 1.97 -7.68 -4.19
N ASN A 200 1.30 -8.23 -5.21
CA ASN A 200 0.75 -9.60 -5.20
C ASN A 200 1.59 -10.61 -6.00
N SER A 201 2.74 -10.20 -6.54
CA SER A 201 3.62 -10.99 -7.42
C SER A 201 3.06 -11.25 -8.83
N PHE A 202 2.07 -10.48 -9.30
CA PHE A 202 1.49 -10.62 -10.63
C PHE A 202 2.55 -10.55 -11.73
N MET A 203 3.40 -9.52 -11.71
CA MET A 203 4.42 -9.34 -12.76
C MET A 203 5.44 -10.49 -12.81
N LYS A 204 5.80 -11.05 -11.64
CA LYS A 204 6.68 -12.22 -11.57
C LYS A 204 5.99 -13.47 -12.13
N ALA A 205 4.71 -13.66 -11.82
CA ALA A 205 3.93 -14.77 -12.37
C ALA A 205 3.82 -14.68 -13.90
N VAL A 206 3.58 -13.49 -14.46
CA VAL A 206 3.59 -13.25 -15.91
C VAL A 206 4.95 -13.58 -16.54
N PHE A 207 6.06 -13.20 -15.90
CA PHE A 207 7.41 -13.52 -16.36
C PHE A 207 7.68 -15.03 -16.36
N ASP A 208 7.23 -15.73 -15.32
CA ASP A 208 7.37 -17.18 -15.17
C ASP A 208 6.49 -17.95 -16.14
N ALA A 209 5.33 -17.40 -16.49
CA ALA A 209 4.46 -17.89 -17.56
C ALA A 209 5.08 -17.71 -18.97
N GLY A 210 6.24 -17.07 -19.10
CA GLY A 210 7.01 -16.98 -20.34
C GLY A 210 6.91 -15.64 -21.07
N ALA A 211 6.12 -14.68 -20.56
CA ALA A 211 6.07 -13.32 -21.14
C ALA A 211 7.25 -12.47 -20.68
N LYS A 212 8.47 -12.80 -21.14
CA LYS A 212 9.73 -12.19 -20.69
C LYS A 212 9.80 -10.67 -20.83
N ARG A 213 9.07 -10.11 -21.79
CA ARG A 213 8.94 -8.66 -22.03
C ARG A 213 8.32 -7.85 -20.88
N ILE A 214 7.73 -8.50 -19.86
CA ILE A 214 7.31 -7.82 -18.62
C ILE A 214 8.52 -7.36 -17.79
N ALA A 215 9.69 -7.99 -17.93
CA ALA A 215 10.93 -7.57 -17.30
C ALA A 215 11.57 -6.41 -18.10
N ARG A 216 12.15 -5.42 -17.41
CA ARG A 216 12.72 -4.23 -18.08
C ARG A 216 13.83 -4.57 -19.08
N ASN A 217 14.66 -5.56 -18.76
CA ASN A 217 15.74 -6.03 -19.64
C ASN A 217 15.33 -7.19 -20.56
N GLY A 218 14.11 -7.72 -20.43
CA GLY A 218 13.62 -8.86 -21.22
C GLY A 218 14.24 -10.22 -20.90
N GLU A 219 15.14 -10.34 -19.92
CA GLU A 219 15.88 -11.56 -19.63
C GLU A 219 15.71 -12.03 -18.17
N THR A 220 15.82 -11.12 -17.22
CA THR A 220 15.80 -11.41 -15.78
C THR A 220 14.94 -10.39 -15.03
N THR A 221 14.53 -10.71 -13.81
CA THR A 221 13.76 -9.79 -12.97
C THR A 221 14.65 -8.90 -12.09
N SER A 222 15.96 -8.84 -12.34
CA SER A 222 16.90 -8.08 -11.51
C SER A 222 16.67 -6.58 -11.59
N ASP A 223 16.28 -6.10 -12.77
CA ASP A 223 16.11 -4.67 -13.07
C ASP A 223 14.67 -4.21 -12.83
N GLY A 224 13.84 -5.09 -12.26
CA GLY A 224 12.42 -4.88 -12.07
C GLY A 224 11.60 -5.12 -13.35
N PHE A 225 10.38 -4.60 -13.33
CA PHE A 225 9.37 -4.83 -14.37
C PHE A 225 8.97 -3.52 -15.06
N ILE A 226 8.33 -3.63 -16.23
CA ILE A 226 7.93 -2.47 -17.02
C ILE A 226 6.82 -1.65 -16.36
N PHE A 227 6.01 -2.30 -15.51
CA PHE A 227 5.05 -1.60 -14.67
C PHE A 227 5.65 -1.45 -13.27
N PRO A 228 5.58 -0.24 -12.67
CA PRO A 228 6.03 -0.03 -11.31
C PRO A 228 5.09 -0.72 -10.32
N SER A 229 5.61 -1.06 -9.14
CA SER A 229 4.72 -1.36 -8.01
C SER A 229 4.13 -0.08 -7.44
N TYR A 230 2.99 -0.18 -6.74
CA TYR A 230 2.40 0.97 -6.05
C TYR A 230 3.36 1.63 -5.07
N VAL A 231 4.33 0.90 -4.51
CA VAL A 231 5.35 1.49 -3.64
C VAL A 231 6.45 2.17 -4.42
N GLU A 232 6.86 1.59 -5.55
CA GLU A 232 7.95 2.14 -6.35
C GLU A 232 7.70 3.58 -6.79
N ASP A 233 6.49 3.84 -7.30
CA ASP A 233 6.18 5.14 -7.89
C ASP A 233 5.20 5.98 -7.06
N ILE A 234 4.27 5.37 -6.30
CA ILE A 234 3.24 6.12 -5.57
C ILE A 234 3.63 6.29 -4.09
N MET A 235 3.55 5.22 -3.31
CA MET A 235 3.69 5.30 -1.85
C MET A 235 5.10 5.63 -1.38
N GLY A 236 6.12 5.11 -2.06
CA GLY A 236 7.51 5.42 -1.73
C GLY A 236 7.80 6.92 -1.83
N PRO A 237 7.66 7.51 -3.03
CA PRO A 237 7.92 8.93 -3.24
C PRO A 237 6.99 9.87 -2.47
N ILE A 238 5.70 9.54 -2.36
CA ILE A 238 4.70 10.49 -1.84
C ILE A 238 4.41 10.31 -0.34
N CYS A 239 4.63 9.12 0.21
CA CYS A 239 4.42 8.87 1.64
C CYS A 239 5.74 8.59 2.36
N PHE A 240 6.43 7.52 2.00
CA PHE A 240 7.56 7.03 2.78
C PHE A 240 8.77 7.95 2.78
N ASP A 241 9.05 8.61 1.67
CA ASP A 241 10.15 9.55 1.56
C ASP A 241 9.90 10.80 2.44
N TYR A 242 8.63 11.15 2.70
CA TYR A 242 8.23 12.21 3.66
C TYR A 242 8.00 11.69 5.10
N GLY A 243 8.22 10.41 5.37
CA GLY A 243 8.02 9.83 6.70
C GLY A 243 6.58 9.36 7.00
N TYR A 244 5.63 9.54 6.09
CA TYR A 244 4.25 9.08 6.29
C TYR A 244 4.16 7.57 6.18
N GLY A 245 3.49 6.95 7.13
CA GLY A 245 3.23 5.52 7.12
C GLY A 245 2.20 5.10 8.17
N PRO A 246 1.83 3.81 8.24
CA PRO A 246 0.67 3.34 8.98
C PRO A 246 0.83 3.50 10.48
N PHE A 247 0.28 4.56 11.05
CA PHE A 247 0.22 4.78 12.48
C PHE A 247 -1.13 4.30 13.02
N ARG A 248 -1.12 3.33 13.93
CA ARG A 248 -2.34 2.72 14.47
C ARG A 248 -2.32 2.64 15.98
N TRP A 249 -3.50 2.57 16.55
CA TRP A 249 -3.66 2.39 17.99
C TRP A 249 -4.85 1.49 18.33
N VAL A 250 -4.80 0.90 19.52
CA VAL A 250 -5.84 0.08 20.10
C VAL A 250 -6.16 0.61 21.50
N CYS A 251 -7.42 0.92 21.77
CA CYS A 251 -7.90 1.28 23.10
C CYS A 251 -8.03 0.01 23.95
N LEU A 252 -7.14 -0.19 24.92
CA LEU A 252 -7.10 -1.42 25.73
C LEU A 252 -8.25 -1.52 26.73
N SER A 253 -9.03 -0.45 26.91
CA SER A 253 -10.28 -0.47 27.65
C SER A 253 -11.39 -1.27 26.95
N GLY A 254 -11.27 -1.48 25.63
CA GLY A 254 -12.32 -2.08 24.80
C GLY A 254 -13.56 -1.18 24.60
N LYS A 255 -13.54 0.07 25.10
CA LYS A 255 -14.67 0.99 25.01
C LYS A 255 -14.67 1.74 23.68
N HIS A 256 -15.82 1.79 23.04
CA HIS A 256 -16.01 2.55 21.81
C HIS A 256 -15.85 4.07 22.04
N GLU A 257 -16.30 4.59 23.19
CA GLU A 257 -16.12 6.00 23.57
C GLU A 257 -14.65 6.44 23.64
N ASP A 258 -13.74 5.55 24.05
CA ASP A 258 -12.30 5.83 24.04
C ASP A 258 -11.78 5.94 22.60
N LEU A 259 -12.32 5.14 21.66
CA LEU A 259 -11.98 5.23 20.25
C LEU A 259 -12.46 6.55 19.66
N VAL A 260 -13.71 6.94 19.90
CA VAL A 260 -14.25 8.24 19.46
C VAL A 260 -13.42 9.40 20.03
N THR A 261 -13.03 9.31 21.31
CA THR A 261 -12.21 10.33 21.96
C THR A 261 -10.81 10.41 21.34
N THR A 262 -10.20 9.26 21.03
CA THR A 262 -8.88 9.20 20.39
C THR A 262 -8.92 9.63 18.92
N ASP A 263 -9.98 9.31 18.18
CA ASP A 263 -10.22 9.78 16.81
C ASP A 263 -10.26 11.31 16.78
N ASN A 264 -11.06 11.93 17.65
CA ASN A 264 -11.15 13.38 17.77
C ASN A 264 -9.81 14.03 18.17
N MET A 265 -9.09 13.41 19.11
CA MET A 265 -7.78 13.92 19.52
C MET A 265 -6.77 13.82 18.38
N ALA A 266 -6.69 12.69 17.67
CA ALA A 266 -5.80 12.53 16.52
C ALA A 266 -6.14 13.54 15.42
N MET A 267 -7.42 13.69 15.07
CA MET A 267 -7.90 14.68 14.10
C MET A 267 -7.47 16.10 14.47
N SER A 268 -7.51 16.48 15.74
CA SER A 268 -7.09 17.81 16.22
C SER A 268 -5.59 18.10 16.10
N ARG A 269 -4.76 17.07 15.87
CA ARG A 269 -3.30 17.18 15.73
C ARG A 269 -2.86 17.24 14.26
N ILE A 270 -3.78 17.02 13.32
CA ILE A 270 -3.49 17.03 11.90
C ILE A 270 -3.79 18.41 11.35
N ASN A 271 -2.82 19.02 10.66
CA ASN A 271 -3.02 20.24 9.89
C ASN A 271 -3.33 19.88 8.43
N PRO A 272 -4.61 19.90 7.98
CA PRO A 272 -4.97 19.50 6.63
C PRO A 272 -4.43 20.43 5.54
N GLU A 273 -3.95 21.63 5.89
CA GLU A 273 -3.41 22.61 4.95
C GLU A 273 -1.88 22.48 4.75
N ARG A 274 -1.22 21.54 5.47
CA ARG A 274 0.24 21.39 5.41
C ARG A 274 0.69 20.64 4.15
N ARG A 275 0.12 19.46 3.89
CA ARG A 275 0.39 18.60 2.71
C ARG A 275 -0.86 17.80 2.36
N GLY A 276 -0.94 17.31 1.11
CA GLY A 276 -2.03 16.42 0.67
C GLY A 276 -2.19 15.18 1.55
N GLN A 277 -1.08 14.60 2.04
CA GLN A 277 -1.12 13.44 2.94
C GLN A 277 -1.80 13.80 4.29
N ASP A 278 -1.58 14.99 4.84
CA ASP A 278 -2.26 15.41 6.08
C ASP A 278 -3.76 15.57 5.83
N ARG A 279 -4.13 16.19 4.70
CA ARG A 279 -5.53 16.35 4.31
C ARG A 279 -6.25 15.02 4.18
N ASP A 280 -5.66 14.05 3.47
CA ASP A 280 -6.25 12.72 3.27
C ASP A 280 -6.47 12.02 4.59
N ASN A 281 -5.50 12.11 5.50
CA ASN A 281 -5.58 11.48 6.81
C ASN A 281 -6.54 12.20 7.76
N TYR A 282 -6.72 13.52 7.60
CA TYR A 282 -7.75 14.29 8.28
C TYR A 282 -9.16 13.88 7.81
N ILE A 283 -9.39 13.77 6.50
CA ILE A 283 -10.67 13.33 5.93
C ILE A 283 -10.97 11.90 6.37
N TRP A 284 -9.97 11.01 6.27
CA TRP A 284 -10.08 9.63 6.72
C TRP A 284 -10.53 9.52 8.17
N ILE A 285 -9.86 10.21 9.10
CA ILE A 285 -10.18 10.11 10.53
C ILE A 285 -11.55 10.72 10.86
N ARG A 286 -11.92 11.83 10.19
CA ARG A 286 -13.23 12.48 10.31
C ARG A 286 -14.37 11.51 9.96
N ASP A 287 -14.19 10.74 8.89
CA ASP A 287 -15.23 9.85 8.36
C ASP A 287 -15.11 8.40 8.88
N ALA A 288 -14.17 8.13 9.78
CA ALA A 288 -13.81 6.78 10.19
C ALA A 288 -14.94 6.05 10.95
N GLU A 289 -15.81 6.78 11.65
CA GLU A 289 -17.04 6.25 12.26
C GLU A 289 -18.10 5.90 11.21
N LYS A 290 -18.34 6.80 10.24
CA LYS A 290 -19.30 6.60 9.15
C LYS A 290 -18.97 5.32 8.35
N ASN A 291 -17.68 5.03 8.18
CA ASN A 291 -17.23 3.86 7.43
C ASN A 291 -17.37 2.53 8.19
N ALA A 292 -17.57 2.56 9.52
CA ALA A 292 -17.84 1.39 10.37
C ALA A 292 -16.89 0.19 10.17
N LEU A 293 -15.58 0.45 10.07
CA LEU A 293 -14.56 -0.57 9.73
C LEU A 293 -13.96 -1.32 10.94
N VAL A 294 -14.44 -1.02 12.15
CA VAL A 294 -13.92 -1.61 13.38
C VAL A 294 -14.40 -3.05 13.51
N VAL A 295 -13.45 -3.99 13.63
CA VAL A 295 -13.74 -5.41 13.88
C VAL A 295 -12.89 -5.88 15.06
N GLY A 296 -13.54 -6.39 16.10
CA GLY A 296 -12.87 -6.87 17.30
C GLY A 296 -12.47 -5.73 18.23
N SER A 297 -11.17 -5.48 18.38
CA SER A 297 -10.66 -4.45 19.30
C SER A 297 -10.99 -3.04 18.81
N GLN A 298 -11.20 -2.12 19.75
CA GLN A 298 -11.46 -0.71 19.46
C GLN A 298 -10.16 -0.05 18.98
N ALA A 299 -9.98 -0.03 17.67
CA ALA A 299 -8.73 0.32 17.03
C ALA A 299 -8.94 1.22 15.82
N ARG A 300 -7.93 2.05 15.54
CA ARG A 300 -7.89 2.96 14.40
C ARG A 300 -6.51 2.99 13.76
N ILE A 301 -6.48 3.37 12.48
CA ILE A 301 -5.27 3.66 11.72
C ILE A 301 -5.39 5.02 11.05
N LEU A 302 -4.25 5.66 10.77
CA LEU A 302 -4.07 6.71 9.77
C LEU A 302 -2.59 6.71 9.34
N TYR A 303 -2.21 7.52 8.37
CA TYR A 303 -0.80 7.79 8.06
C TYR A 303 -0.36 9.10 8.71
N ALA A 304 0.80 9.09 9.33
CA ALA A 304 1.44 10.28 9.90
C ALA A 304 2.96 10.22 9.75
N ASP A 305 3.57 11.39 9.58
CA ASP A 305 5.02 11.61 9.58
C ASP A 305 5.60 11.61 11.02
N ALA A 306 6.92 11.69 11.16
CA ALA A 306 7.58 11.59 12.47
C ALA A 306 7.03 12.60 13.51
N PRO A 307 6.89 13.91 13.18
CA PRO A 307 6.30 14.89 14.09
C PRO A 307 4.83 14.58 14.43
N GLY A 308 4.03 14.21 13.42
CA GLY A 308 2.62 13.86 13.62
C GLY A 308 2.45 12.67 14.56
N ARG A 309 3.23 11.60 14.37
CA ARG A 309 3.21 10.42 15.26
C ARG A 309 3.58 10.79 16.70
N VAL A 310 4.64 11.59 16.88
CA VAL A 310 5.07 12.04 18.21
C VAL A 310 4.01 12.90 18.89
N ASP A 311 3.41 13.86 18.18
CA ASP A 311 2.41 14.76 18.76
C ASP A 311 1.13 14.01 19.15
N ILE A 312 0.61 13.16 18.27
CA ILE A 312 -0.56 12.32 18.55
C ILE A 312 -0.28 11.39 19.74
N ALA A 313 0.87 10.70 19.76
CA ALA A 313 1.23 9.79 20.84
C ALA A 313 1.34 10.49 22.20
N LEU A 314 1.95 11.68 22.25
CA LEU A 314 2.05 12.47 23.48
C LEU A 314 0.68 12.95 23.95
N ALA A 315 -0.18 13.40 23.03
CA ALA A 315 -1.55 13.80 23.34
C ALA A 315 -2.35 12.62 23.91
N PHE A 316 -2.22 11.44 23.32
CA PHE A 316 -2.84 10.21 23.82
C PHE A 316 -2.33 9.83 25.21
N ASN A 317 -1.01 9.81 25.43
CA ASN A 317 -0.45 9.46 26.73
C ASN A 317 -0.88 10.46 27.81
N LYS A 318 -1.02 11.75 27.47
CA LYS A 318 -1.61 12.75 28.36
C LYS A 318 -3.08 12.45 28.69
N MET A 319 -3.89 12.04 27.71
CA MET A 319 -5.29 11.65 27.98
C MET A 319 -5.40 10.45 28.91
N VAL A 320 -4.51 9.46 28.79
CA VAL A 320 -4.42 8.31 29.71
C VAL A 320 -4.07 8.79 31.12
N ARG A 321 -3.08 9.69 31.26
CA ARG A 321 -2.69 10.30 32.54
C ARG A 321 -3.84 11.05 33.22
N GLU A 322 -4.62 11.78 32.42
CA GLU A 322 -5.80 12.53 32.85
C GLU A 322 -7.05 11.65 33.05
N LYS A 323 -6.95 10.33 32.82
CA LYS A 323 -8.04 9.36 32.91
C LYS A 323 -9.24 9.68 32.00
N LYS A 324 -9.01 10.37 30.88
CA LYS A 324 -10.03 10.63 29.85
C LYS A 324 -10.33 9.38 29.03
N VAL A 325 -9.33 8.52 28.88
CA VAL A 325 -9.40 7.21 28.21
C VAL A 325 -8.58 6.19 29.00
N GLY A 326 -8.83 4.90 28.80
CA GLY A 326 -7.97 3.84 29.32
C GLY A 326 -6.62 3.75 28.59
N PRO A 327 -5.72 2.82 29.00
CA PRO A 327 -4.44 2.63 28.32
C PRO A 327 -4.60 2.36 26.82
N ILE A 328 -3.64 2.83 26.03
CA ILE A 328 -3.65 2.71 24.57
C ILE A 328 -2.40 1.95 24.13
N MET A 329 -2.55 0.97 23.25
CA MET A 329 -1.44 0.33 22.56
C MET A 329 -1.22 1.01 21.21
N LEU A 330 -0.10 1.69 21.02
CA LEU A 330 0.34 2.17 19.71
C LEU A 330 1.07 1.06 18.95
N GLY A 331 1.07 1.16 17.64
CA GLY A 331 1.87 0.31 16.76
C GLY A 331 1.69 0.71 15.30
N ARG A 332 2.09 -0.18 14.40
CA ARG A 332 2.02 0.01 12.95
C ARG A 332 1.97 -1.31 12.20
N ASP A 333 1.69 -1.23 10.89
CA ASP A 333 2.12 -2.31 10.00
C ASP A 333 3.63 -2.34 9.87
N HIS A 334 4.18 -3.44 9.35
CA HIS A 334 5.59 -3.46 9.00
C HIS A 334 5.82 -2.72 7.66
N HIS A 335 4.76 -2.55 6.86
CA HIS A 335 4.71 -1.71 5.65
C HIS A 335 4.86 -0.22 5.99
N ASP A 336 6.08 0.21 6.31
CA ASP A 336 6.40 1.56 6.76
C ASP A 336 7.80 1.98 6.29
N THR A 337 8.10 3.26 6.45
CA THR A 337 9.31 3.96 6.01
C THR A 337 10.61 3.21 6.28
N GLY A 338 10.84 2.77 7.53
CA GLY A 338 12.02 2.00 7.96
C GLY A 338 11.73 0.56 8.37
N GLY A 339 10.45 0.19 8.44
CA GLY A 339 10.01 -1.09 9.00
C GLY A 339 10.30 -2.30 8.12
N THR A 340 10.55 -2.14 6.82
CA THR A 340 10.71 -3.29 5.92
C THR A 340 11.73 -3.04 4.81
N ASP A 341 12.64 -4.01 4.64
CA ASP A 341 13.42 -4.19 3.43
C ASP A 341 12.78 -5.26 2.55
N SER A 342 12.35 -4.87 1.34
CA SER A 342 11.62 -5.72 0.40
C SER A 342 11.79 -5.16 -1.01
N PRO A 343 12.75 -5.68 -1.82
CA PRO A 343 13.13 -5.09 -3.10
C PRO A 343 12.00 -5.07 -4.13
N PHE A 344 10.97 -5.90 -3.94
CA PHE A 344 9.80 -5.99 -4.81
C PHE A 344 8.63 -5.13 -4.35
N ARG A 345 8.75 -4.44 -3.20
CA ARG A 345 7.66 -3.66 -2.62
C ARG A 345 8.20 -2.47 -1.82
N GLU A 346 8.40 -2.59 -0.51
CA GLU A 346 8.74 -1.46 0.39
C GLU A 346 10.02 -0.69 0.00
N THR A 347 11.01 -1.37 -0.57
CA THR A 347 12.28 -0.78 -1.01
C THR A 347 12.42 -0.76 -2.53
N ALA A 348 11.33 -0.94 -3.28
CA ALA A 348 11.36 -0.89 -4.75
C ALA A 348 11.75 0.51 -5.27
N ASN A 349 11.44 1.59 -4.53
CA ASN A 349 11.81 2.95 -4.90
C ASN A 349 13.25 3.34 -4.50
N ILE A 350 14.10 2.37 -4.14
CA ILE A 350 15.50 2.59 -3.72
C ILE A 350 16.42 2.21 -4.88
N ARG A 351 17.10 3.22 -5.44
CA ARG A 351 17.71 3.12 -6.77
C ARG A 351 19.24 3.12 -6.77
N ASP A 352 19.86 3.09 -5.60
CA ASP A 352 21.33 3.01 -5.45
C ASP A 352 21.89 1.57 -5.46
N GLY A 353 21.02 0.57 -5.68
CA GLY A 353 21.35 -0.85 -5.64
C GLY A 353 21.30 -1.48 -4.25
N SER A 354 21.06 -0.69 -3.19
CA SER A 354 20.93 -1.20 -1.82
C SER A 354 19.55 -1.78 -1.51
N ASN A 355 18.59 -1.73 -2.45
CA ASN A 355 17.22 -2.20 -2.25
C ASN A 355 17.11 -3.68 -1.81
N VAL A 356 18.12 -4.50 -2.12
CA VAL A 356 18.24 -5.92 -1.75
C VAL A 356 18.85 -6.16 -0.36
N MET A 357 19.36 -5.12 0.31
CA MET A 357 19.92 -5.21 1.66
C MET A 357 18.81 -5.38 2.71
N SER A 358 19.19 -5.61 3.98
CA SER A 358 18.22 -5.70 5.09
C SER A 358 18.59 -4.86 6.31
N ASP A 359 19.62 -4.03 6.21
CA ASP A 359 20.16 -3.26 7.34
C ASP A 359 19.13 -2.26 7.91
N MET A 360 18.28 -1.67 7.07
CA MET A 360 17.29 -0.69 7.49
C MET A 360 16.28 -1.31 8.47
N ALA A 361 15.69 -2.46 8.11
CA ALA A 361 14.73 -3.16 8.95
C ALA A 361 15.35 -3.66 10.27
N HIS A 362 16.60 -4.14 10.23
CA HIS A 362 17.32 -4.56 11.43
C HIS A 362 17.65 -3.37 12.35
N GLN A 363 18.08 -2.24 11.78
CA GLN A 363 18.38 -1.03 12.54
C GLN A 363 17.12 -0.42 13.16
N ALA A 364 16.01 -0.35 12.41
CA ALA A 364 14.72 0.09 12.92
C ALA A 364 14.33 -0.75 14.15
N TRP A 365 14.27 -2.08 14.00
CA TRP A 365 13.94 -3.00 15.08
C TRP A 365 14.87 -2.88 16.30
N ALA A 366 16.19 -2.88 16.09
CA ALA A 366 17.16 -2.81 17.18
C ALA A 366 17.09 -1.47 17.92
N GLY A 367 16.93 -0.36 17.19
CA GLY A 367 16.85 0.95 17.78
C GLY A 367 15.52 1.24 18.48
N ASP A 368 14.41 0.64 18.03
CA ASP A 368 13.12 0.64 18.74
C ASP A 368 13.23 -0.10 20.07
N ALA A 369 13.85 -1.29 20.07
CA ALA A 369 14.08 -2.07 21.27
C ALA A 369 14.97 -1.32 22.27
N ALA A 370 16.06 -0.72 21.80
CA ALA A 370 16.98 0.06 22.63
C ALA A 370 16.35 1.33 23.22
N ARG A 371 15.31 1.89 22.56
CA ARG A 371 14.63 3.12 22.98
C ARG A 371 13.40 2.87 23.86
N GLY A 372 13.07 1.62 24.15
CA GLY A 372 12.08 1.26 25.16
C GLY A 372 10.66 1.03 24.64
N MET A 373 10.50 0.70 23.35
CA MET A 373 9.21 0.17 22.86
C MET A 373 8.80 -1.06 23.67
N THR A 374 7.50 -1.24 23.90
CA THR A 374 6.97 -2.34 24.73
C THR A 374 7.13 -3.71 24.06
N LEU A 375 7.00 -3.75 22.74
CA LEU A 375 7.16 -4.93 21.91
C LEU A 375 7.94 -4.54 20.65
N CYS A 376 8.91 -5.36 20.24
CA CYS A 376 9.63 -5.22 18.98
C CYS A 376 9.67 -6.58 18.28
N VAL A 377 9.22 -6.63 17.04
CA VAL A 377 9.20 -7.86 16.24
C VAL A 377 10.01 -7.67 14.98
N LEU A 378 10.79 -8.67 14.62
CA LEU A 378 11.46 -8.78 13.32
C LEU A 378 11.05 -10.11 12.68
N SER A 379 10.57 -10.05 11.45
CA SER A 379 10.01 -11.18 10.70
C SER A 379 10.73 -11.38 9.37
N ASN A 380 10.63 -12.60 8.84
CA ASN A 380 11.10 -12.96 7.52
C ASN A 380 9.89 -13.22 6.60
N GLY A 381 9.79 -12.45 5.51
CA GLY A 381 8.87 -12.70 4.41
C GLY A 381 7.47 -12.11 4.56
N GLY A 382 7.30 -11.06 5.37
CA GLY A 382 6.04 -10.32 5.43
C GLY A 382 5.66 -9.74 4.06
N GLY A 383 4.42 -9.96 3.64
CA GLY A 383 3.90 -9.47 2.36
C GLY A 383 4.28 -10.35 1.16
N VAL A 384 5.57 -10.43 0.86
CA VAL A 384 6.07 -11.01 -0.41
C VAL A 384 6.50 -12.47 -0.32
N GLY A 385 6.53 -13.05 0.89
CA GLY A 385 6.86 -14.46 1.14
C GLY A 385 8.28 -14.68 1.70
N THR A 386 8.51 -15.86 2.30
CA THR A 386 9.75 -16.22 3.01
C THR A 386 11.01 -16.01 2.15
N GLY A 387 12.03 -15.38 2.72
CA GLY A 387 13.33 -15.13 2.09
C GLY A 387 13.36 -13.93 1.15
N LYS A 388 12.22 -13.23 0.97
CA LYS A 388 12.09 -12.12 0.01
C LYS A 388 11.97 -10.75 0.68
N ALA A 389 11.79 -10.70 2.00
CA ALA A 389 11.73 -9.48 2.77
C ALA A 389 12.18 -9.71 4.22
N ILE A 390 12.75 -8.69 4.83
CA ILE A 390 12.92 -8.60 6.28
C ILE A 390 12.09 -7.42 6.77
N ASN A 391 11.18 -7.69 7.70
CA ASN A 391 10.15 -6.73 8.08
C ASN A 391 9.91 -6.74 9.59
N GLY A 392 9.98 -5.58 10.22
CA GLY A 392 9.77 -5.38 11.64
C GLY A 392 8.67 -4.37 11.97
N GLY A 393 8.17 -4.48 13.19
CA GLY A 393 7.15 -3.61 13.74
C GLY A 393 7.31 -3.49 15.25
N PHE A 394 6.59 -2.52 15.82
CA PHE A 394 6.64 -2.25 17.25
C PHE A 394 5.24 -2.21 17.87
N GLY A 395 5.24 -2.33 19.18
CA GLY A 395 4.12 -2.00 20.05
C GLY A 395 4.58 -1.10 21.19
N LEU A 396 3.83 -0.05 21.50
CA LEU A 396 4.13 0.87 22.61
C LEU A 396 2.88 1.13 23.45
N VAL A 397 2.88 0.66 24.69
CA VAL A 397 1.80 0.89 25.64
C VAL A 397 1.93 2.30 26.22
N LEU A 398 0.88 3.08 26.05
CA LEU A 398 0.68 4.38 26.68
C LEU A 398 -0.01 4.17 28.02
N ASP A 399 0.77 4.23 29.09
CA ASP A 399 0.33 4.02 30.48
C ASP A 399 0.06 5.34 31.23
N GLY A 400 0.23 6.48 30.56
CA GLY A 400 0.09 7.80 31.15
C GLY A 400 1.33 8.29 31.90
N SER A 401 2.41 7.52 31.99
CA SER A 401 3.62 7.95 32.71
C SER A 401 4.48 8.94 31.92
N GLU A 402 5.19 9.83 32.61
CA GLU A 402 6.19 10.72 31.98
C GLU A 402 7.40 9.96 31.44
N ARG A 403 7.65 8.74 31.95
CA ARG A 403 8.66 7.83 31.39
C ARG A 403 8.32 7.50 29.92
N VAL A 404 7.06 7.20 29.63
CA VAL A 404 6.61 6.92 28.27
C VAL A 404 6.69 8.15 27.37
N ASP A 405 6.51 9.38 27.88
CA ASP A 405 6.74 10.60 27.09
C ASP A 405 8.18 10.69 26.53
N LYS A 406 9.18 10.25 27.31
CA LYS A 406 10.58 10.21 26.85
C LYS A 406 10.81 9.14 25.78
N ILE A 407 10.15 7.98 25.93
CA ILE A 407 10.19 6.90 24.93
C ILE A 407 9.55 7.38 23.63
N ILE A 408 8.36 7.99 23.68
CA ILE A 408 7.66 8.52 22.50
C ILE A 408 8.56 9.47 21.70
N ARG A 409 9.16 10.46 22.36
CA ARG A 409 10.00 11.48 21.71
C ARG A 409 11.28 10.93 21.07
N SER A 410 11.76 9.79 21.53
CA SER A 410 13.00 9.17 21.05
C SER A 410 12.71 8.07 20.02
N ALA A 411 11.84 7.14 20.37
CA ALA A 411 11.58 5.92 19.63
C ALA A 411 10.76 6.16 18.36
N LEU A 412 9.70 6.97 18.40
CA LEU A 412 8.88 7.22 17.19
C LEU A 412 9.63 8.08 16.15
N ASP A 413 10.49 9.00 16.59
CA ASP A 413 11.35 9.75 15.66
C ASP A 413 12.37 8.81 15.00
N TRP A 414 12.97 7.87 15.74
CA TRP A 414 13.85 6.84 15.19
C TRP A 414 13.15 5.89 14.21
N ASP A 415 11.98 5.34 14.59
CA ASP A 415 11.19 4.39 13.81
C ASP A 415 10.88 4.92 12.40
N VAL A 416 10.61 6.23 12.30
CA VAL A 416 10.33 6.89 11.02
C VAL A 416 11.62 7.34 10.33
N MET A 417 12.44 8.14 11.02
CA MET A 417 13.55 8.84 10.38
C MET A 417 14.70 7.91 10.01
N GLY A 418 14.81 6.72 10.61
CA GLY A 418 15.76 5.70 10.16
C GLY A 418 15.48 5.24 8.72
N GLY A 419 14.20 5.08 8.37
CA GLY A 419 13.78 4.75 7.01
C GLY A 419 13.98 5.90 6.03
N VAL A 420 13.56 7.11 6.44
CA VAL A 420 13.74 8.33 5.63
C VAL A 420 15.23 8.62 5.40
N ALA A 421 16.09 8.43 6.40
CA ALA A 421 17.54 8.58 6.26
C ALA A 421 18.12 7.64 5.19
N ARG A 422 17.70 6.38 5.18
CA ARG A 422 18.13 5.40 4.17
C ARG A 422 17.65 5.81 2.77
N ARG A 423 16.40 6.24 2.64
CA ARG A 423 15.81 6.73 1.37
C ARG A 423 16.54 7.98 0.86
N ALA A 424 16.86 8.91 1.76
CA ALA A 424 17.63 10.10 1.43
C ALA A 424 19.03 9.71 0.95
N TRP A 425 19.71 8.79 1.63
CA TRP A 425 21.03 8.29 1.22
C TRP A 425 21.00 7.62 -0.17
N ALA A 426 19.91 6.90 -0.47
CA ALA A 426 19.64 6.33 -1.79
C ALA A 426 19.29 7.36 -2.88
N ARG A 427 19.27 8.65 -2.51
CA ARG A 427 19.02 9.82 -3.38
C ARG A 427 17.57 9.98 -3.81
N ASN A 428 16.63 9.64 -2.94
CA ASN A 428 15.23 10.01 -3.14
C ASN A 428 15.03 11.48 -2.78
N ASP A 429 14.53 12.28 -3.73
CA ASP A 429 14.48 13.74 -3.63
C ASP A 429 13.68 14.22 -2.40
N HIS A 430 12.45 13.74 -2.22
CA HIS A 430 11.60 14.10 -1.09
C HIS A 430 12.18 13.65 0.27
N ALA A 431 12.95 12.56 0.30
CA ALA A 431 13.62 12.12 1.51
C ALA A 431 14.82 13.00 1.86
N ILE A 432 15.55 13.50 0.86
CA ILE A 432 16.61 14.49 1.05
C ILE A 432 16.03 15.77 1.67
N GLU A 433 14.92 16.28 1.13
CA GLU A 433 14.22 17.45 1.68
C GLU A 433 13.81 17.22 3.14
N THR A 434 13.18 16.08 3.43
CA THR A 434 12.76 15.71 4.78
C THR A 434 13.93 15.61 5.76
N VAL A 435 15.06 15.06 5.32
CA VAL A 435 16.28 14.98 6.14
C VAL A 435 16.90 16.35 6.39
N ILE A 436 16.89 17.26 5.41
CA ILE A 436 17.38 18.64 5.59
C ILE A 436 16.56 19.33 6.69
N GLU A 437 15.23 19.31 6.56
CA GLU A 437 14.32 19.90 7.56
C GLU A 437 14.52 19.26 8.96
N TRP A 438 14.69 17.94 9.02
CA TRP A 438 14.94 17.25 10.28
C TRP A 438 16.27 17.66 10.91
N ASN A 439 17.36 17.72 10.13
CA ASN A 439 18.68 18.12 10.63
C ASN A 439 18.67 19.56 11.17
N GLU A 440 18.02 20.49 10.47
CA GLU A 440 17.86 21.87 10.92
C GLU A 440 17.09 21.96 12.26
N ARG A 441 16.00 21.19 12.38
CA ARG A 441 15.17 21.16 13.60
C ARG A 441 15.88 20.51 14.79
N LEU A 442 16.67 19.46 14.56
CA LEU A 442 17.36 18.72 15.64
C LEU A 442 18.61 19.45 16.12
N GLY A 443 19.25 20.25 15.26
CA GLY A 443 20.44 21.01 15.58
C GLY A 443 21.57 20.09 16.05
N ASN A 444 22.19 20.40 17.19
CA ASN A 444 23.30 19.61 17.73
C ASN A 444 22.89 18.27 18.40
N ARG A 445 21.60 17.92 18.41
CA ARG A 445 21.11 16.69 19.07
C ARG A 445 21.13 15.46 18.17
N GLY A 446 21.28 15.64 16.86
CA GLY A 446 21.32 14.55 15.89
C GLY A 446 21.68 15.07 14.50
N GLN A 447 22.31 14.21 13.69
CA GLN A 447 22.68 14.51 12.31
C GLN A 447 22.48 13.25 11.48
N ILE A 448 21.71 13.37 10.39
CA ILE A 448 21.62 12.37 9.34
C ILE A 448 22.53 12.83 8.19
N SER A 449 23.32 11.90 7.66
CA SER A 449 24.20 12.13 6.52
C SER A 449 23.42 12.33 5.24
N LEU A 450 23.68 13.42 4.52
CA LEU A 450 23.12 13.69 3.19
C LEU A 450 24.08 13.21 2.09
N PRO A 451 23.58 12.63 0.99
CA PRO A 451 24.44 12.21 -0.12
C PRO A 451 24.94 13.42 -0.92
N TYR A 452 26.15 13.32 -1.47
CA TYR A 452 26.60 14.23 -2.53
C TYR A 452 26.09 13.74 -3.88
N ILE A 453 25.29 14.55 -4.56
CA ILE A 453 24.76 14.22 -5.88
C ILE A 453 25.82 14.53 -6.95
N PRO A 454 26.31 13.54 -7.71
CA PRO A 454 27.29 13.79 -8.77
C PRO A 454 26.66 14.62 -9.89
N LYS A 455 27.48 15.42 -10.58
CA LYS A 455 27.03 16.18 -11.76
C LYS A 455 26.51 15.21 -12.83
N LYS A 456 25.37 15.54 -13.44
CA LYS A 456 24.82 14.80 -14.59
C LYS A 456 25.87 14.69 -15.70
N GLY A 457 26.04 13.49 -16.26
CA GLY A 457 27.03 13.23 -17.31
C GLY A 457 28.47 13.01 -16.80
N LEU A 458 28.72 13.04 -15.48
CA LEU A 458 30.08 12.89 -14.95
C LEU A 458 30.66 11.50 -15.25
N VAL A 459 29.88 10.44 -15.00
CA VAL A 459 30.33 9.06 -15.21
C VAL A 459 30.50 8.80 -16.70
N GLU A 460 29.53 9.19 -17.51
CA GLU A 460 29.53 9.06 -18.96
C GLU A 460 30.77 9.72 -19.57
N LYS A 461 31.05 10.98 -19.20
CA LYS A 461 32.25 11.70 -19.66
C LYS A 461 33.55 11.04 -19.22
N LEU A 462 33.61 10.49 -18.01
CA LEU A 462 34.80 9.78 -17.51
C LEU A 462 35.02 8.46 -18.26
N VAL A 463 33.94 7.74 -18.56
CA VAL A 463 33.96 6.50 -19.34
C VAL A 463 34.36 6.79 -20.78
N GLU A 464 33.71 7.73 -21.47
CA GLU A 464 34.06 8.19 -22.82
C GLU A 464 35.55 8.57 -22.90
N LYS A 465 36.01 9.45 -21.99
CA LYS A 465 37.42 9.88 -21.94
C LYS A 465 38.42 8.75 -21.74
N THR A 466 38.00 7.64 -21.11
CA THR A 466 38.87 6.49 -20.84
C THR A 466 38.84 5.48 -21.98
N LEU A 467 37.66 5.24 -22.57
CA LEU A 467 37.47 4.31 -23.68
C LEU A 467 37.93 4.89 -25.03
N ASP A 468 37.81 6.20 -25.26
CA ASP A 468 38.37 6.88 -26.46
C ASP A 468 39.91 6.90 -26.48
N LYS A 469 40.56 6.40 -25.43
CA LYS A 469 42.02 6.26 -25.33
C LYS A 469 42.52 4.84 -25.60
N VAL A 470 41.62 3.90 -25.92
CA VAL A 470 41.91 2.50 -26.31
C VAL A 470 41.62 2.35 -27.79
#